data_AF-K1TLZ1-F1
#
_entry.id   AF-K1TLZ1-F1
#
_cell.length_a   1.000
_cell.length_b   1.000
_cell.length_c   1.000
_cell.angle_alpha   90.00
_cell.angle_beta   90.00
_cell.angle_gamma   90.00
#
_symmetry.space_group_name_H-M   'P 1'
#
loop_
_entity.id
_entity.type
_entity.pdbx_description
1 polymer ?
#
loop_
_entity_poly.entity_id
_entity_poly.type
_entity_poly.pdbx_seq_one_letter_code
_entity_poly.pdbx_strand_id
1 'polypeptide(L)'
;MIYATVVEWIAGHLIELAFKERWWDYSNVKWNFDGYVCVPVSVFWGFLGYVIVKWGNKITLKILTTLPELLMNVILLVLVGVMIVDILASYLLLKGKSKNLKKWESANDKIDSVRVKLGTLIYNFVDGRIHKAYPKAQKTENIKVQSKEESETKVFAYGCSFYKIVLL
;
A
#
# COMPACT_ATOMS: atom_id res chain seq x y z
N MET A 1 -16.81 -9.28 8.89
CA MET A 1 -16.30 -8.00 9.42
C MET A 1 -15.55 -8.21 10.72
N ILE A 2 -16.17 -8.77 11.77
CA ILE A 2 -15.49 -9.03 13.06
C ILE A 2 -14.23 -9.91 12.91
N TYR A 3 -14.31 -11.02 12.15
CA TYR A 3 -13.13 -11.86 11.89
C TYR A 3 -12.02 -11.14 11.11
N ALA A 4 -12.39 -10.29 10.14
CA ALA A 4 -11.42 -9.55 9.34
C ALA A 4 -10.68 -8.51 10.19
N THR A 5 -11.39 -7.78 11.05
CA THR A 5 -10.79 -6.80 11.95
C THR A 5 -9.90 -7.45 13.01
N VAL A 6 -10.25 -8.64 13.49
CA VAL A 6 -9.40 -9.41 14.43
C VAL A 6 -8.13 -9.88 13.73
N VAL A 7 -8.24 -10.45 12.53
CA VAL A 7 -7.07 -10.87 11.75
C VAL A 7 -6.18 -9.69 11.39
N GLU A 8 -6.77 -8.55 11.00
CA GLU A 8 -6.03 -7.33 10.68
C GLU A 8 -5.28 -6.79 11.91
N TRP A 9 -5.92 -6.83 13.09
CA TRP A 9 -5.28 -6.46 14.35
C TRP A 9 -4.10 -7.38 14.70
N ILE A 10 -4.29 -8.71 14.62
CA ILE A 10 -3.23 -9.69 14.89
C ILE A 10 -2.09 -9.55 13.87
N ALA A 11 -2.41 -9.41 12.58
CA ALA A 11 -1.42 -9.29 11.52
C ALA A 11 -0.61 -8.00 11.66
N GLY A 12 -1.26 -6.88 12.00
CA GLY A 12 -0.58 -5.60 12.28
C GLY A 12 0.45 -5.73 13.40
N HIS A 13 0.06 -6.38 14.51
CA HIS A 13 0.96 -6.63 15.63
C HIS A 13 2.09 -7.61 15.29
N LEU A 14 1.82 -8.63 14.50
CA LEU A 14 2.81 -9.64 14.11
C LEU A 14 3.87 -9.06 13.17
N ILE A 15 3.45 -8.19 12.24
CA ILE A 15 4.36 -7.47 11.34
C ILE A 15 5.22 -6.46 12.13
N GLU A 16 4.62 -5.70 13.05
CA GLU A 16 5.36 -4.79 13.91
C GLU A 16 6.40 -5.54 14.77
N LEU A 17 6.03 -6.71 15.31
CA LEU A 17 6.96 -7.53 16.09
C LEU A 17 8.10 -8.10 15.24
N ALA A 18 7.81 -8.50 14.00
CA ALA A 18 8.79 -9.12 13.11
C ALA A 18 9.75 -8.12 12.45
N PHE A 19 9.25 -6.93 12.06
CA PHE A 19 10.01 -5.96 11.25
C PHE A 19 10.27 -4.63 11.97
N LYS A 20 9.68 -4.40 13.16
CA LYS A 20 9.70 -3.12 13.89
C LYS A 20 9.25 -1.93 13.05
N GLU A 21 8.49 -2.19 12.01
CA GLU A 21 8.03 -1.19 11.05
C GLU A 21 6.53 -1.32 10.87
N ARG A 22 5.86 -0.16 10.84
CA ARG A 22 4.41 -0.08 10.71
C ARG A 22 4.04 0.14 9.24
N TRP A 23 3.55 -0.90 8.58
CA TRP A 23 3.20 -0.85 7.15
C TRP A 23 1.96 0.01 6.85
N TRP A 24 1.08 0.21 7.83
CA TRP A 24 -0.03 1.14 7.72
C TRP A 24 -0.36 1.76 9.08
N ASP A 25 -0.54 3.08 9.08
CA ASP A 25 -0.84 3.86 10.28
C ASP A 25 -2.14 4.66 10.09
N TYR A 26 -3.19 4.23 10.78
CA TYR A 26 -4.50 4.89 10.83
C TYR A 26 -4.71 5.73 12.10
N SER A 27 -3.66 6.06 12.85
CA SER A 27 -3.74 6.78 14.14
C SER A 27 -4.37 8.19 14.01
N ASN A 28 -4.32 8.78 12.83
CA ASN A 28 -4.93 10.10 12.55
C ASN A 28 -6.41 10.03 12.11
N VAL A 29 -7.01 8.83 12.00
CA VAL A 29 -8.39 8.66 11.56
C VAL A 29 -9.32 8.51 12.76
N LYS A 30 -10.42 9.25 12.78
CA LYS A 30 -11.45 9.13 13.83
C LYS A 30 -11.98 7.69 13.88
N TRP A 31 -12.13 7.15 15.09
CA TRP A 31 -12.62 5.79 15.35
C TRP A 31 -11.63 4.72 14.86
N ASN A 32 -10.34 4.99 15.03
CA ASN A 32 -9.28 3.99 14.94
C ASN A 32 -9.25 3.13 16.22
N PHE A 33 -8.93 1.86 16.03
CA PHE A 33 -8.55 0.92 17.06
C PHE A 33 -7.04 0.75 16.95
N ASP A 34 -6.32 1.29 17.94
CA ASP A 34 -4.88 1.11 18.10
C ASP A 34 -4.03 1.64 16.92
N GLY A 35 -4.64 2.48 16.06
CA GLY A 35 -4.09 2.93 14.79
C GLY A 35 -3.92 1.83 13.71
N TYR A 36 -4.21 0.56 14.01
CA TYR A 36 -4.06 -0.57 13.08
C TYR A 36 -5.29 -0.82 12.23
N VAL A 37 -6.46 -0.58 12.81
CA VAL A 37 -7.76 -0.77 12.16
C VAL A 37 -8.56 0.51 12.35
N CYS A 38 -9.33 0.94 11.36
CA CYS A 38 -10.30 2.01 11.58
C CYS A 38 -11.65 1.66 10.97
N VAL A 39 -12.71 1.94 11.72
CA VAL A 39 -14.10 1.61 11.36
C VAL A 39 -14.48 2.09 9.95
N PRO A 40 -14.23 3.34 9.53
CA PRO A 40 -14.62 3.79 8.20
C PRO A 40 -13.91 3.04 7.07
N VAL A 41 -12.62 2.71 7.24
CA VAL A 41 -11.85 1.99 6.23
C VAL A 41 -12.26 0.52 6.20
N SER A 42 -12.48 -0.12 7.36
CA SER A 42 -12.98 -1.50 7.41
C SER A 42 -14.38 -1.64 6.79
N VAL A 43 -15.27 -0.66 6.98
CA VAL A 43 -16.58 -0.64 6.32
C VAL A 43 -16.43 -0.46 4.81
N PHE A 44 -15.55 0.44 4.37
CA PHE A 44 -15.26 0.63 2.94
C PHE A 44 -14.73 -0.64 2.28
N TRP A 45 -13.73 -1.29 2.87
CA TRP A 45 -13.21 -2.58 2.39
C TRP A 45 -14.25 -3.68 2.44
N GLY A 46 -15.10 -3.70 3.46
CA GLY A 46 -16.20 -4.65 3.56
C GLY A 46 -17.24 -4.47 2.45
N PHE A 47 -17.60 -3.23 2.13
CA PHE A 47 -18.48 -2.91 1.02
C PHE A 47 -17.83 -3.27 -0.32
N LEU A 48 -16.55 -2.92 -0.51
CA LEU A 48 -15.82 -3.27 -1.72
C LEU A 48 -15.73 -4.78 -1.92
N GLY A 49 -15.45 -5.53 -0.85
CA GLY A 49 -15.48 -6.99 -0.85
C GLY A 49 -16.85 -7.55 -1.23
N TYR A 50 -17.94 -6.98 -0.69
CA TYR A 50 -19.30 -7.36 -1.10
C TYR A 50 -19.56 -7.12 -2.59
N VAL A 51 -19.16 -5.96 -3.12
CA VAL A 51 -19.30 -5.62 -4.54
C VAL A 51 -18.52 -6.61 -5.41
N ILE A 52 -17.26 -6.89 -5.04
CA ILE A 52 -16.40 -7.83 -5.76
C ILE A 52 -17.00 -9.24 -5.74
N VAL A 53 -17.51 -9.72 -4.61
CA VAL A 53 -18.12 -11.06 -4.55
C VAL A 53 -19.40 -11.11 -5.38
N LYS A 54 -20.24 -10.08 -5.32
CA LYS A 54 -21.55 -10.07 -5.98
C LYS A 54 -21.45 -9.93 -7.51
N TRP A 55 -20.60 -9.03 -7.98
CA TRP A 55 -20.43 -8.75 -9.41
C TRP A 55 -19.17 -9.40 -10.00
N GLY A 56 -18.06 -9.34 -9.27
CA GLY A 56 -16.80 -9.96 -9.68
C GLY A 56 -16.94 -11.47 -9.88
N ASN A 57 -17.61 -12.23 -9.00
CA ASN A 57 -17.79 -13.67 -9.24
C ASN A 57 -18.55 -13.95 -10.55
N LYS A 58 -19.59 -13.18 -10.86
CA LYS A 58 -20.33 -13.36 -12.13
C LYS A 58 -19.44 -13.06 -13.33
N ILE A 59 -18.62 -12.02 -13.27
CA ILE A 59 -17.70 -11.64 -14.34
C ILE A 59 -16.59 -12.68 -14.48
N THR A 60 -15.97 -13.09 -13.38
CA THR A 60 -14.90 -14.09 -13.35
C THR A 60 -15.39 -15.43 -13.87
N LEU A 61 -16.55 -15.93 -13.43
CA LEU A 61 -17.12 -17.17 -13.94
C LEU A 61 -17.48 -17.08 -15.42
N LYS A 62 -17.97 -15.93 -15.89
CA LYS A 62 -18.25 -15.73 -17.32
C LYS A 62 -16.97 -15.78 -18.16
N ILE A 63 -15.89 -15.16 -17.68
CA ILE A 63 -14.58 -15.22 -18.34
C ILE A 63 -14.05 -16.66 -18.32
N LEU A 64 -14.10 -17.33 -17.16
CA LEU A 64 -13.59 -18.70 -17.02
C LEU A 64 -14.34 -19.70 -17.91
N THR A 65 -15.67 -19.60 -17.99
CA THR A 65 -16.50 -20.48 -18.83
C THR A 65 -16.39 -20.19 -20.32
N THR A 66 -15.97 -18.99 -20.73
CA THR A 66 -15.65 -18.69 -22.13
C THR A 66 -14.28 -19.23 -22.55
N LEU A 67 -13.39 -19.55 -21.61
CA LEU A 67 -12.08 -20.13 -21.90
C LEU A 67 -12.17 -21.67 -21.94
N PRO A 68 -11.50 -22.33 -22.91
CA PRO A 68 -11.41 -23.78 -22.94
C PRO A 68 -10.52 -24.29 -21.79
N GLU A 69 -10.88 -25.44 -21.21
CA GLU A 69 -10.22 -26.00 -20.01
C GLU A 69 -8.71 -26.20 -20.18
N LEU A 70 -8.26 -26.58 -21.38
CA LEU A 70 -6.84 -26.71 -21.70
C LEU A 70 -6.07 -25.38 -21.55
N LEU A 71 -6.65 -24.28 -22.06
CA LEU A 71 -6.02 -22.97 -21.98
C LEU A 71 -5.98 -22.46 -20.52
N MET A 72 -7.03 -22.72 -19.74
CA MET A 72 -7.07 -22.40 -18.32
C MET A 72 -5.96 -23.12 -17.54
N ASN A 73 -5.80 -24.43 -17.74
CA ASN A 73 -4.79 -25.22 -17.05
C ASN A 73 -3.35 -24.79 -17.42
N VAL A 74 -3.10 -24.50 -18.70
CA VAL A 74 -1.80 -23.98 -19.16
C VAL A 74 -1.50 -22.63 -18.52
N ILE A 75 -2.45 -21.70 -18.54
CA ILE A 75 -2.27 -20.37 -17.92
C ILE A 75 -1.99 -20.50 -16.42
N LEU A 76 -2.73 -21.36 -15.72
CA LEU A 76 -2.57 -21.54 -14.29
C LEU A 76 -1.20 -22.14 -13.95
N LEU A 77 -0.75 -23.14 -14.71
CA LEU A 77 0.57 -23.74 -14.56
C LEU A 77 1.70 -22.72 -14.82
N VAL A 78 1.56 -21.91 -15.87
CA VAL A 78 2.52 -20.83 -16.18
C VAL A 78 2.55 -19.80 -15.04
N LEU A 79 1.39 -19.37 -14.54
CA LEU A 79 1.29 -18.38 -13.46
C LEU A 79 1.93 -18.89 -12.16
N VAL A 80 1.67 -20.14 -11.80
CA VAL A 80 2.31 -20.79 -10.65
C VAL A 80 3.83 -20.89 -10.85
N GLY A 81 4.27 -21.28 -12.04
CA GLY A 81 5.70 -21.30 -12.38
C GLY A 81 6.36 -19.92 -12.22
N VAL A 82 5.71 -18.87 -12.72
CA VAL A 82 6.18 -17.48 -12.56
C VAL A 82 6.24 -17.07 -11.10
N MET A 83 5.22 -17.39 -10.29
CA MET A 83 5.24 -17.10 -8.84
C MET A 83 6.39 -17.81 -8.12
N ILE A 84 6.68 -19.07 -8.44
CA ILE A 84 7.80 -19.79 -7.83
C ILE A 84 9.13 -19.12 -8.20
N VAL A 85 9.30 -18.75 -9.47
CA VAL A 85 10.51 -18.05 -9.94
C VAL A 85 10.65 -16.70 -9.24
N ASP A 86 9.56 -15.94 -9.10
CA ASP A 86 9.54 -14.64 -8.43
C ASP A 86 9.95 -14.78 -6.96
N ILE A 87 9.33 -15.70 -6.21
CA ILE A 87 9.65 -15.96 -4.80
C ILE A 87 11.13 -16.38 -4.65
N LEU A 88 11.62 -17.26 -5.52
CA LEU A 88 13.02 -17.69 -5.49
C LEU A 88 13.98 -16.53 -5.82
N ALA A 89 13.64 -15.68 -6.80
CA ALA A 89 14.42 -14.51 -7.14
C ALA A 89 14.46 -13.51 -5.97
N SER A 90 13.32 -13.19 -5.36
CA SER A 90 13.24 -12.33 -4.17
C SER A 90 14.05 -12.90 -3.02
N TYR A 91 13.95 -14.20 -2.76
CA TYR A 91 14.73 -14.86 -1.71
C TYR A 91 16.24 -14.83 -1.98
N LEU A 92 16.68 -15.08 -3.21
CA LEU A 92 18.09 -15.01 -3.61
C LEU A 92 18.66 -13.58 -3.53
N LEU A 93 17.84 -12.58 -3.87
CA LEU A 93 18.19 -11.17 -3.73
C LEU A 93 18.36 -10.78 -2.26
N LEU A 94 17.41 -11.16 -1.40
CA LEU A 94 17.47 -10.89 0.05
C LEU A 94 18.67 -11.55 0.73
N LYS A 95 19.06 -12.75 0.28
CA LYS A 95 20.23 -13.47 0.81
C LYS A 95 21.57 -12.96 0.27
N GLY A 96 21.58 -11.89 -0.54
CA GLY A 96 22.79 -11.23 -1.02
C GLY A 96 23.68 -12.09 -1.95
N LYS A 97 23.21 -13.25 -2.40
CA LYS A 97 23.99 -14.21 -3.20
C LYS A 97 23.80 -14.01 -4.71
N SER A 98 23.36 -12.81 -5.11
CA SER A 98 23.14 -12.46 -6.52
C SER A 98 24.42 -11.91 -7.14
N LYS A 99 25.07 -12.68 -8.02
CA LYS A 99 26.24 -12.24 -8.80
C LYS A 99 25.94 -11.10 -9.79
N ASN A 100 24.66 -10.71 -9.96
CA ASN A 100 24.20 -9.77 -10.99
C ASN A 100 23.39 -8.59 -10.42
N LEU A 101 23.67 -8.15 -9.19
CA LEU A 101 23.01 -6.99 -8.54
C LEU A 101 22.91 -5.75 -9.45
N LYS A 102 23.98 -5.41 -10.16
CA LYS A 102 24.02 -4.26 -11.09
C LYS A 102 22.99 -4.34 -12.24
N LYS A 103 22.63 -5.56 -12.68
CA LYS A 103 21.64 -5.76 -13.75
C LYS A 103 20.21 -5.56 -13.24
N TRP A 104 19.96 -5.90 -11.97
CA TRP A 104 18.68 -5.65 -11.30
C TRP A 104 18.52 -4.17 -10.93
N GLU A 105 19.60 -3.54 -10.48
CA GLU A 105 19.66 -2.09 -10.21
C GLU A 105 19.34 -1.28 -11.46
N SER A 106 20.00 -1.56 -12.59
CA SER A 106 19.69 -0.89 -13.87
C SER A 106 18.30 -1.18 -14.45
N ALA A 107 17.68 -2.32 -14.11
CA ALA A 107 16.28 -2.57 -14.45
C ALA A 107 15.34 -1.71 -13.60
N ASN A 108 15.67 -1.56 -12.31
CA ASN A 108 14.94 -0.70 -11.39
C ASN A 108 15.07 0.78 -11.76
N ASP A 109 16.26 1.24 -12.14
CA ASP A 109 16.50 2.62 -12.61
C ASP A 109 15.63 2.98 -13.82
N LYS A 110 15.44 2.04 -14.74
CA LYS A 110 14.55 2.23 -15.90
C LYS A 110 13.11 2.39 -15.45
N ILE A 111 12.65 1.56 -14.51
CA ILE A 111 11.29 1.65 -13.94
C ILE A 111 11.12 2.98 -13.21
N ASP A 112 12.12 3.42 -12.46
CA ASP A 112 12.11 4.71 -11.75
C ASP A 112 12.02 5.89 -12.71
N SER A 113 12.73 5.85 -13.85
CA SER A 113 12.61 6.90 -14.86
C SER A 113 11.19 7.03 -15.44
N VAL A 114 10.47 5.90 -15.58
CA VAL A 114 9.08 5.88 -16.03
C VAL A 114 8.16 6.41 -14.94
N ARG A 115 8.41 6.04 -13.67
CA ARG A 115 7.69 6.56 -12.51
C ARG A 115 7.79 8.08 -12.41
N VAL A 116 8.99 8.64 -12.60
CA VAL A 116 9.21 10.10 -12.61
C VAL A 116 8.43 10.76 -13.75
N LYS A 117 8.48 10.21 -14.97
CA LYS A 117 7.72 10.75 -16.11
C LYS A 117 6.20 10.69 -15.93
N LEU A 118 5.69 9.61 -15.35
CA LEU A 118 4.26 9.50 -14.99
C LEU A 118 3.90 10.52 -13.91
N GLY A 119 4.75 10.68 -12.89
CA GLY A 119 4.57 11.66 -11.83
C GLY A 119 4.47 13.08 -12.35
N THR A 120 5.36 13.47 -13.28
CA THR A 120 5.33 14.82 -13.89
C THR A 120 4.12 15.01 -14.82
N LEU A 121 3.72 13.99 -15.57
CA LEU A 121 2.48 14.06 -16.38
C LEU A 121 1.24 14.24 -15.52
N ILE A 122 1.12 13.48 -14.43
CA ILE A 122 0.01 13.59 -13.50
C ILE A 122 0.03 14.95 -12.82
N TYR A 123 1.20 15.41 -12.34
CA TYR A 123 1.37 16.72 -11.74
C TYR A 123 0.90 17.83 -12.68
N ASN A 124 1.38 17.83 -13.94
CA ASN A 124 1.01 18.85 -14.92
C ASN A 124 -0.48 18.80 -15.27
N PHE A 125 -1.07 17.60 -15.38
CA PHE A 125 -2.50 17.45 -15.66
C PHE A 125 -3.37 17.92 -14.50
N VAL A 126 -2.97 17.60 -13.27
CA VAL A 126 -3.67 18.00 -12.05
C VAL A 126 -3.48 19.49 -11.80
N ASP A 127 -2.28 20.03 -11.96
CA ASP A 127 -1.96 21.45 -11.82
C ASP A 127 -2.77 22.31 -12.81
N GLY A 128 -2.85 21.90 -14.07
CA GLY A 128 -3.71 22.58 -15.06
C GLY A 128 -5.20 22.55 -14.71
N ARG A 129 -5.68 21.49 -14.05
CA ARG A 129 -7.06 21.39 -13.55
C ARG A 129 -7.28 22.24 -12.30
N ILE A 130 -6.34 22.21 -11.34
CA ILE A 130 -6.39 22.94 -10.08
C ILE A 130 -6.30 24.43 -10.35
N HIS A 131 -5.37 24.88 -11.20
CA HIS A 131 -5.20 26.29 -11.52
C HIS A 131 -6.43 26.87 -12.24
N LYS A 132 -7.10 26.06 -13.08
CA LYS A 132 -8.36 26.43 -13.75
C LYS A 132 -9.56 26.47 -12.80
N ALA A 133 -9.61 25.58 -11.81
CA ALA A 133 -10.71 25.51 -10.84
C ALA A 133 -10.55 26.51 -9.67
N TYR A 134 -9.31 26.83 -9.27
CA TYR A 134 -8.99 27.66 -8.11
C TYR A 134 -7.82 28.62 -8.39
N PRO A 135 -8.05 29.76 -9.08
CA PRO A 135 -6.99 30.72 -9.42
C PRO A 135 -6.33 31.42 -8.22
N LYS A 136 -6.88 31.30 -6.99
CA LYS A 136 -6.34 31.90 -5.76
C LYS A 136 -5.58 30.94 -4.85
N ALA A 137 -5.43 29.66 -5.21
CA ALA A 137 -4.91 28.62 -4.29
C ALA A 137 -3.38 28.41 -4.32
N GLN A 138 -2.62 29.22 -5.04
CA GLN A 138 -1.23 28.92 -5.42
C GLN A 138 -0.16 29.07 -4.32
N LYS A 139 -0.49 29.08 -3.01
CA LYS A 139 0.53 29.34 -1.97
C LYS A 139 0.38 28.61 -0.64
N THR A 140 -0.27 27.45 -0.60
CA THR A 140 -0.41 26.69 0.67
C THR A 140 0.51 25.45 0.77
N GLU A 141 1.09 24.97 -0.33
CA GLU A 141 1.98 23.79 -0.27
C GLU A 141 3.37 24.07 0.32
N ASN A 142 4.00 25.21 0.00
CA ASN A 142 5.29 25.59 0.61
C ASN A 142 5.18 25.83 2.13
N ILE A 143 4.02 26.30 2.62
CA ILE A 143 3.79 26.57 4.04
C ILE A 143 3.64 25.26 4.82
N LYS A 144 3.00 24.22 4.25
CA LYS A 144 2.83 22.92 4.92
C LYS A 144 4.11 22.09 4.99
N VAL A 145 5.02 22.25 4.02
CA VAL A 145 6.33 21.57 4.04
C VAL A 145 7.24 22.22 5.09
N GLN A 146 7.26 23.56 5.20
CA GLN A 146 8.04 24.25 6.25
C GLN A 146 7.44 24.11 7.66
N SER A 147 6.11 24.13 7.82
CA SER A 147 5.48 24.01 9.15
C SER A 147 5.65 22.62 9.78
N LYS A 148 5.89 21.59 8.97
CA LYS A 148 6.14 20.23 9.46
C LYS A 148 7.52 20.13 10.14
N GLU A 149 8.54 20.77 9.58
CA GLU A 149 9.90 20.81 10.14
C GLU A 149 10.01 21.67 11.42
N GLU A 150 9.29 22.79 11.53
CA GLU A 150 9.34 23.62 12.75
C GLU A 150 8.54 23.04 13.94
N SER A 151 7.51 22.23 13.68
CA SER A 151 6.64 21.69 14.74
C SER A 151 7.20 20.47 15.47
N GLU A 152 8.19 19.77 14.90
CA GLU A 152 8.79 18.57 15.52
C GLU A 152 9.67 18.89 16.75
N THR A 153 10.04 20.15 17.00
CA THR A 153 10.97 20.50 18.10
C THR A 153 10.32 20.97 19.40
N LYS A 154 8.99 21.14 19.48
CA LYS A 154 8.32 21.63 20.72
C LYS A 154 6.98 20.99 21.04
N VAL A 155 6.90 19.66 21.04
CA VAL A 155 5.82 18.97 21.75
C VAL A 155 6.43 18.02 22.78
N PHE A 156 6.50 18.51 24.02
CA PHE A 156 7.07 17.87 25.22
C PHE A 156 6.47 16.49 25.57
N ALA A 157 5.46 16.01 24.84
CA ALA A 157 4.83 14.70 25.08
C ALA A 157 4.31 14.01 23.81
N TYR A 158 4.99 14.16 22.66
CA TYR A 158 4.69 13.31 21.51
C TYR A 158 5.23 11.89 21.79
N GLY A 159 4.34 10.94 22.09
CA GLY A 159 4.70 9.53 22.35
C GLY A 159 4.41 8.98 23.76
N CYS A 160 3.67 9.70 24.61
CA CYS A 160 3.08 9.10 25.81
C CYS A 160 1.76 8.39 25.47
N SER A 161 1.85 7.25 24.78
CA SER A 161 0.77 6.27 24.75
C SER A 161 0.70 5.58 26.11
N PHE A 162 -0.51 5.22 26.57
CA PHE A 162 -0.78 4.50 27.82
C PHE A 162 0.12 3.26 27.97
N TYR A 163 0.50 2.63 26.86
CA TYR A 163 1.44 1.51 26.78
C TYR A 163 2.83 1.80 27.38
N LYS A 164 3.33 3.04 27.32
CA LYS A 164 4.64 3.41 27.88
C LYS A 164 4.62 3.58 29.40
N ILE A 165 3.43 3.78 29.98
CA ILE A 165 3.21 3.98 31.43
C ILE A 165 2.94 2.63 32.12
N VAL A 166 2.34 1.67 31.41
CA VAL A 166 1.96 0.36 31.97
C VAL A 166 3.07 -0.69 31.84
N LEU A 167 4.04 -0.49 30.95
CA LEU A 167 5.07 -1.49 30.64
C LEU A 167 6.46 -1.20 31.26
N LEU A 168 6.51 -0.41 32.34
CA LEU A 168 7.70 -0.08 33.12
C LEU A 168 7.54 -0.63 34.55
#